data_AF-A0A5J4K8C5-F1
#
_entry.id   AF-A0A5J4K8C5-F1
#
_cell.length_a   1.000
_cell.length_b   1.000
_cell.length_c   1.000
_cell.angle_alpha   90.00
_cell.angle_beta   90.00
_cell.angle_gamma   90.00
#
_symmetry.space_group_name_H-M   'P 1'
#
loop_
_entity.id
_entity.type
_entity.pdbx_description
1 polymer ?
#
loop_
_entity_poly.entity_id
_entity_poly.type
_entity_poly.pdbx_seq_one_letter_code
_entity_poly.pdbx_strand_id
1 'polypeptide(L)'
;MPGSKQSLAEGKSEVARLRCQIEAEYIAMQRGLYGLALGRARHQVIAFHLRRADRLCAQLAHYVGEKAALQTLCQLYDEALNQEVSDALSSSHPRC
;
A
#
# COMPACT_ATOMS: atom_id res chain seq x y z
N MET A 1 23.47 32.90 7.43
CA MET A 1 22.14 32.38 7.82
C MET A 1 22.01 30.94 7.34
N PRO A 2 22.11 29.91 8.20
CA PRO A 2 21.86 28.52 7.82
C PRO A 2 20.44 28.12 8.26
N GLY A 3 19.57 27.69 7.34
CA GLY A 3 18.19 27.33 7.73
C GLY A 3 17.32 26.55 6.74
N SER A 4 17.78 26.24 5.53
CA SER A 4 16.89 25.71 4.47
C SER A 4 16.91 24.18 4.29
N LYS A 5 17.47 23.41 5.23
CA LYS A 5 17.61 21.93 5.09
C LYS A 5 16.57 21.11 5.86
N GLN A 6 15.70 21.74 6.66
CA GLN A 6 14.78 21.00 7.56
C GLN A 6 13.54 20.44 6.82
N SER A 7 13.00 21.09 5.78
CA SER A 7 11.75 20.62 5.12
C SER A 7 11.91 19.41 4.20
N LEU A 8 13.12 19.17 3.65
CA LEU A 8 13.35 18.08 2.71
C LEU A 8 13.52 16.72 3.41
N ALA A 9 13.92 16.73 4.69
CA ALA A 9 14.09 15.51 5.48
C ALA A 9 12.77 15.00 6.05
N GLU A 10 11.92 15.90 6.57
CA GLU A 10 10.58 15.57 7.07
C GLU A 10 9.65 15.12 5.95
N GLY A 11 9.66 15.80 4.79
CA GLY A 11 8.86 15.38 3.63
C GLY A 11 9.23 13.98 3.12
N LYS A 12 10.52 13.61 3.15
CA LYS A 12 10.95 12.25 2.76
C LYS A 12 10.53 11.18 3.77
N SER A 13 10.59 11.49 5.06
CA SER A 13 10.17 10.57 6.12
C SER A 13 8.65 10.37 6.11
N GLU A 14 7.88 11.43 5.91
CA GLU A 14 6.42 11.36 5.85
C GLU A 14 5.95 10.64 4.58
N VAL A 15 6.60 10.88 3.43
CA VAL A 15 6.36 10.11 2.20
C VAL A 15 6.67 8.63 2.39
N ALA A 16 7.78 8.28 3.04
CA ALA A 16 8.10 6.88 3.33
C ALA A 16 7.06 6.23 4.26
N ARG A 17 6.58 6.96 5.27
CA ARG A 17 5.53 6.49 6.18
C ARG A 17 4.20 6.27 5.46
N LEU A 18 3.80 7.23 4.63
CA LEU A 18 2.57 7.16 3.82
C LEU A 18 2.63 5.98 2.87
N ARG A 19 3.77 5.75 2.20
CA ARG A 19 3.97 4.58 1.33
C ARG A 19 3.77 3.26 2.07
N CYS A 20 4.41 3.09 3.23
CA CYS A 20 4.28 1.87 4.02
C CYS A 20 2.84 1.63 4.52
N GLN A 21 2.12 2.69 4.87
CA GLN A 21 0.70 2.58 5.23
C GLN A 21 -0.17 2.18 4.03
N ILE A 22 0.06 2.78 2.86
CA ILE A 22 -0.64 2.45 1.62
C ILE A 22 -0.43 0.97 1.25
N GLU A 23 0.82 0.51 1.31
CA GLU A 23 1.19 -0.89 1.07
C GLU A 23 0.44 -1.85 2.00
N ALA A 24 0.41 -1.54 3.31
CA ALA A 24 -0.31 -2.34 4.30
C ALA A 24 -1.82 -2.40 4.03
N GLU A 25 -2.43 -1.29 3.59
CA GLU A 25 -3.85 -1.27 3.20
C GLU A 25 -4.11 -2.14 1.96
N TYR A 26 -3.21 -2.13 0.97
CA TYR A 26 -3.34 -3.00 -0.21
C TYR A 26 -3.18 -4.48 0.12
N ILE A 27 -2.21 -4.84 0.97
CA ILE A 27 -2.04 -6.23 1.44
C ILE A 27 -3.29 -6.70 2.21
N ALA A 28 -3.83 -5.85 3.10
CA ALA A 28 -5.04 -6.18 3.84
C ALA A 28 -6.28 -6.29 2.93
N MET A 29 -6.39 -5.42 1.93
CA MET A 29 -7.43 -5.49 0.90
C MET A 29 -7.36 -6.81 0.12
N GLN A 30 -6.16 -7.20 -0.31
CA GLN A 30 -5.93 -8.42 -1.09
C GLN A 30 -6.25 -9.68 -0.29
N ARG A 31 -5.84 -9.74 0.98
CA ARG A 31 -6.29 -10.79 1.91
C ARG A 31 -7.81 -10.78 2.09
N GLY A 32 -8.43 -9.61 2.12
CA GLY A 32 -9.88 -9.44 2.13
C GLY A 32 -10.56 -9.98 0.86
N LEU A 33 -9.96 -9.78 -0.31
CA LEU A 33 -10.42 -10.33 -1.59
C LEU A 33 -10.30 -11.86 -1.62
N TYR A 34 -9.17 -12.41 -1.17
CA TYR A 34 -9.00 -13.86 -1.04
C TYR A 34 -9.99 -14.47 -0.04
N GLY A 35 -10.18 -13.81 1.11
CA GLY A 35 -11.20 -14.19 2.08
C GLY A 35 -12.62 -14.10 1.52
N LEU A 36 -12.93 -13.12 0.66
CA LEU A 36 -14.23 -12.99 0.00
C LEU A 36 -14.45 -14.14 -0.99
N ALA A 37 -13.44 -14.49 -1.79
CA ALA A 37 -13.49 -15.62 -2.72
C ALA A 37 -13.72 -16.96 -2.01
N LEU A 38 -13.19 -17.11 -0.78
CA LEU A 38 -13.43 -18.27 0.08
C LEU A 38 -14.75 -18.20 0.88
N GLY A 39 -15.55 -17.15 0.71
CA GLY A 39 -16.81 -16.92 1.46
C GLY A 39 -16.62 -16.52 2.93
N ARG A 40 -15.40 -16.15 3.34
CA ARG A 40 -15.01 -15.85 4.73
C ARG A 40 -14.94 -14.36 5.06
N ALA A 41 -14.85 -13.48 4.06
CA ALA A 41 -14.77 -12.03 4.27
C ALA A 41 -15.97 -11.29 3.65
N ARG A 42 -16.32 -10.14 4.24
CA ARG A 42 -17.38 -9.25 3.72
C ARG A 42 -16.76 -8.18 2.83
N HIS A 43 -17.45 -7.84 1.74
CA HIS A 43 -17.09 -6.73 0.84
C HIS A 43 -16.81 -5.39 1.57
N GLN A 44 -17.42 -5.22 2.75
CA GLN A 44 -17.22 -4.05 3.62
C GLN A 44 -15.76 -3.85 4.06
N VAL A 45 -15.01 -4.94 4.25
CA VAL A 45 -13.59 -4.91 4.64
C VAL A 45 -12.74 -4.39 3.49
N ILE A 46 -13.00 -4.86 2.26
CA ILE A 46 -12.30 -4.41 1.04
C ILE A 46 -12.57 -2.92 0.81
N ALA A 47 -13.83 -2.50 0.92
CA ALA A 47 -14.22 -1.11 0.75
C ALA A 47 -13.62 -0.19 1.83
N PHE A 48 -13.39 -0.70 3.04
CA PHE A 48 -12.72 0.03 4.10
C PHE A 48 -11.25 0.32 3.74
N HIS A 49 -10.52 -0.70 3.30
CA HIS A 49 -9.11 -0.55 2.89
C HIS A 49 -8.95 0.36 1.67
N LEU A 50 -9.83 0.25 0.67
CA LEU A 50 -9.82 1.15 -0.51
C LEU A 50 -10.01 2.62 -0.11
N ARG A 51 -11.00 2.92 0.75
CA ARG A 51 -11.23 4.29 1.22
C ARG A 51 -10.09 4.82 2.09
N ARG A 52 -9.32 3.94 2.72
CA ARG A 52 -8.17 4.33 3.52
C ARG A 52 -6.96 4.60 2.64
N ALA A 53 -6.70 3.73 1.66
CA ALA A 53 -5.69 3.95 0.62
C ALA A 53 -5.93 5.27 -0.12
N ASP A 54 -7.17 5.56 -0.54
CA ASP A 54 -7.52 6.80 -1.24
C ASP A 54 -7.19 8.07 -0.43
N ARG A 55 -7.50 8.07 0.87
CA ARG A 55 -7.13 9.18 1.77
C ARG A 55 -5.63 9.34 1.94
N LEU A 56 -4.90 8.23 2.03
CA LEU A 56 -3.43 8.26 2.11
C LEU A 56 -2.80 8.74 0.80
N CYS A 57 -3.40 8.43 -0.35
CA CYS A 57 -2.99 8.92 -1.66
C CYS A 57 -3.14 10.43 -1.77
N ALA A 58 -4.29 10.96 -1.33
CA ALA A 58 -4.53 12.41 -1.31
C ALA A 58 -3.48 13.13 -0.44
N GLN A 59 -3.11 12.55 0.70
CA GLN A 59 -2.03 13.08 1.55
C GLN A 59 -0.66 12.98 0.87
N LEU A 60 -0.35 11.85 0.24
CA LEU A 60 0.90 11.67 -0.50
C LEU A 60 1.02 12.69 -1.64
N ALA A 61 -0.07 12.93 -2.37
CA ALA A 61 -0.13 13.91 -3.45
C ALA A 61 0.18 15.34 -2.99
N HIS A 62 -0.13 15.69 -1.73
CA HIS A 62 0.27 16.99 -1.17
C HIS A 62 1.78 17.13 -1.01
N TYR A 63 2.52 16.04 -0.83
CA TYR A 63 3.98 16.07 -0.62
C TYR A 63 4.79 15.89 -1.91
N VAL A 64 4.35 15.02 -2.81
CA VAL A 64 5.11 14.67 -4.03
C VAL A 64 4.46 15.13 -5.34
N GLY A 65 3.24 15.68 -5.27
CA GLY A 65 2.42 16.01 -6.42
C GLY A 65 1.63 14.80 -6.94
N GLU A 66 0.48 15.06 -7.56
CA GLU A 66 -0.48 14.03 -8.00
C GLU A 66 0.15 12.97 -8.92
N LYS A 67 0.99 13.39 -9.87
CA LYS A 67 1.61 12.48 -10.84
C LYS A 67 2.61 11.52 -10.19
N ALA A 68 3.42 11.99 -9.24
CA ALA A 68 4.38 11.16 -8.53
C ALA A 68 3.68 10.27 -7.48
N ALA A 69 2.61 10.77 -6.85
CA ALA A 69 1.78 9.97 -5.95
C ALA A 69 1.10 8.83 -6.70
N LEU A 70 0.52 9.10 -7.88
CA LEU A 70 -0.09 8.08 -8.73
C LEU A 70 0.91 7.01 -9.19
N GLN A 71 2.11 7.42 -9.65
CA GLN A 71 3.17 6.46 -10.01
C GLN A 71 3.58 5.58 -8.84
N THR A 72 3.76 6.19 -7.65
CA THR A 72 4.07 5.45 -6.43
C THR A 72 2.96 4.47 -6.09
N LEU A 73 1.69 4.85 -6.33
CA LEU A 73 0.55 4.01 -6.05
C LEU A 73 0.47 2.80 -6.96
N CYS A 74 0.67 2.99 -8.27
CA CYS A 74 0.72 1.88 -9.23
C CYS A 74 1.83 0.89 -8.85
N GLN A 75 3.02 1.39 -8.49
CA GLN A 75 4.13 0.55 -8.05
C GLN A 75 3.79 -0.27 -6.80
N LEU A 76 3.23 0.36 -5.77
CA LEU A 76 2.85 -0.33 -4.52
C LEU A 76 1.74 -1.35 -4.76
N TYR A 77 0.82 -1.07 -5.69
CA TYR A 77 -0.24 -2.01 -6.06
C TYR A 77 0.31 -3.22 -6.80
N ASP A 78 1.21 -3.01 -7.77
CA ASP A 78 1.88 -4.08 -8.50
C ASP A 78 2.76 -4.93 -7.55
N GLU A 79 3.48 -4.30 -6.62
CA GLU A 79 4.27 -4.99 -5.60
C GLU A 79 3.38 -5.86 -4.70
N ALA A 80 2.29 -5.32 -4.17
CA ALA A 80 1.35 -6.07 -3.33
C ALA A 80 0.76 -7.30 -4.07
N LEU A 81 0.38 -7.13 -5.34
CA LEU A 81 -0.12 -8.22 -6.17
C LEU A 81 0.93 -9.32 -6.43
N ASN A 82 2.17 -8.93 -6.74
CA ASN A 82 3.24 -9.86 -7.06
C ASN A 82 3.79 -10.62 -5.84
N GLN A 83 3.65 -10.06 -4.63
CA GLN A 83 4.16 -10.68 -3.41
C GLN A 83 3.41 -11.99 -3.07
N GLU A 84 2.12 -12.11 -3.38
CA GLU A 84 1.36 -13.36 -3.20
C GLU A 84 1.73 -14.45 -4.21
N VAL A 85 2.13 -14.09 -5.44
CA VAL A 85 2.60 -15.09 -6.42
C VAL A 85 3.87 -15.76 -5.88
N SER A 86 4.76 -14.99 -5.25
CA SER A 86 5.96 -15.53 -4.62
C SER A 86 5.67 -16.30 -3.32
N ASP A 87 4.75 -15.83 -2.47
CA ASP A 87 4.40 -16.51 -1.22
C ASP A 87 3.61 -17.82 -1.46
N ALA A 88 2.72 -17.86 -2.46
CA ALA A 88 2.01 -19.08 -2.87
C ALA A 88 2.97 -20.11 -3.51
N LEU A 89 3.97 -19.66 -4.25
CA LEU A 89 5.02 -20.52 -4.81
C LEU A 89 6.05 -20.96 -3.74
N SER A 90 6.29 -20.16 -2.69
CA SER A 90 7.13 -20.55 -1.54
C SER A 90 6.42 -21.52 -0.59
N SER A 91 5.08 -21.46 -0.52
CA SER A 91 4.23 -22.42 0.22
C SER A 91 4.07 -23.78 -0.48
N SER A 92 4.63 -23.97 -1.67
CA SER A 92 4.53 -25.22 -2.45
C SER A 92 5.60 -26.24 -2.05
N HIS A 93 5.79 -26.49 -0.76
CA HIS A 93 6.46 -27.70 -0.27
C HIS A 93 5.52 -28.43 0.70
N PRO A 94 4.93 -29.57 0.31
CA PRO A 94 4.23 -30.41 1.26
C PRO A 94 5.27 -30.97 2.24
N ARG A 95 5.19 -30.58 3.52
CA ARG A 95 5.81 -31.35 4.58
C ARG A 95 5.00 -32.65 4.74
N CYS A 96 5.47 -33.69 4.07
CA CYS A 96 5.38 -35.05 4.58
C CYS A 96 6.63 -35.32 5.44
#